data_AF-A0A1Y4I683-F1
#
_entry.id   AF-A0A1Y4I683-F1
#
_cell.length_a   1.000
_cell.length_b   1.000
_cell.length_c   1.000
_cell.angle_alpha   90.00
_cell.angle_beta   90.00
_cell.angle_gamma   90.00
#
_symmetry.space_group_name_H-M   'P 1'
#
loop_
_entity.id
_entity.type
_entity.pdbx_description
1 polymer ?
#
loop_
_entity_poly.entity_id
_entity_poly.type
_entity_poly.pdbx_seq_one_letter_code
_entity_poly.pdbx_strand_id
1 'polypeptide(L)'
;MITKRQQREGREKAARLMREAGVVFQEQELEKLEVADFGLSRLETEGAQIFSLFDTKRLAARVITLFPYQTEPEHWHEPEGTGKEETFRVIAGTLLLYVDGEDTLSRGKIPEESRAYYTCRHELVLGPGDTVTLEPGKKHWFQAGEEPVVFYSMSTTASDARDPFTDPHIVRVTQITE
;
A
#
# COMPACT_ATOMS: atom_id res chain seq x y z
N MET A 1 -4.06 11.96 11.50
CA MET A 1 -3.71 11.47 12.85
C MET A 1 -4.73 10.43 13.24
N ILE A 2 -4.26 9.29 13.72
CA ILE A 2 -5.10 8.23 14.28
C ILE A 2 -4.83 8.09 15.77
N THR A 3 -5.81 7.60 16.51
CA THR A 3 -5.65 7.29 17.94
C THR A 3 -4.76 6.06 18.15
N LYS A 4 -4.13 5.93 19.32
CA LYS A 4 -3.42 4.70 19.72
C LYS A 4 -4.31 3.46 19.62
N ARG A 5 -5.60 3.61 19.91
CA ARG A 5 -6.58 2.53 19.78
C ARG A 5 -6.73 2.09 18.32
N GLN A 6 -6.94 3.03 17.40
CA GLN A 6 -7.05 2.72 15.96
C GLN A 6 -5.76 2.08 15.41
N GLN A 7 -4.60 2.58 15.82
CA GLN A 7 -3.31 1.99 15.41
C GLN A 7 -3.19 0.53 15.89
N ARG A 8 -3.51 0.27 17.16
CA ARG A 8 -3.47 -1.09 17.73
C ARG A 8 -4.44 -2.03 17.03
N GLU A 9 -5.69 -1.61 16.85
CA GLU A 9 -6.72 -2.41 16.18
C GLU A 9 -6.35 -2.70 14.71
N GLY A 10 -5.83 -1.70 14.00
CA GLY A 10 -5.34 -1.87 12.62
C GLY A 10 -4.19 -2.86 12.55
N ARG A 11 -3.23 -2.79 13.48
CA ARG A 11 -2.08 -3.71 13.55
C ARG A 11 -2.52 -5.15 13.85
N GLU A 12 -3.40 -5.35 14.83
CA GLU A 12 -3.93 -6.67 15.19
C GLU A 12 -4.71 -7.30 14.02
N LYS A 13 -5.54 -6.50 13.35
CA LYS A 13 -6.31 -6.93 12.17
C LYS A 13 -5.37 -7.30 11.01
N ALA A 14 -4.38 -6.47 10.71
CA ALA A 14 -3.40 -6.74 9.66
C ALA A 14 -2.57 -7.99 9.94
N ALA A 15 -2.08 -8.15 11.17
CA ALA A 15 -1.34 -9.34 11.60
C ALA A 15 -2.16 -10.62 11.41
N ARG A 16 -3.45 -10.59 11.75
CA ARG A 16 -4.36 -11.73 11.53
C ARG A 16 -4.50 -12.06 10.04
N LEU A 17 -4.80 -11.05 9.21
CA LEU A 17 -4.96 -11.24 7.76
C LEU A 17 -3.69 -11.79 7.09
N MET A 18 -2.53 -11.27 7.46
CA MET A 18 -1.25 -11.77 6.94
C MET A 18 -0.99 -13.22 7.37
N ARG A 19 -1.29 -13.60 8.62
CA ARG A 19 -1.17 -14.98 9.10
C ARG A 19 -2.12 -15.93 8.38
N GLU A 20 -3.37 -15.51 8.16
CA GLU A 20 -4.37 -16.28 7.40
C GLU A 20 -3.94 -16.49 5.94
N ALA A 21 -3.24 -15.51 5.35
CA ALA A 21 -2.63 -15.61 4.02
C ALA A 21 -1.33 -16.45 3.99
N GLY A 22 -0.90 -17.00 5.13
CA GLY A 22 0.28 -17.87 5.23
C GLY A 22 1.61 -17.13 5.46
N VAL A 23 1.58 -15.82 5.75
CA VAL A 23 2.77 -15.06 6.11
C VAL A 23 3.17 -15.38 7.56
N VAL A 24 4.42 -15.78 7.75
CA VAL A 24 4.97 -16.14 9.05
C VAL A 24 5.94 -15.06 9.51
N PHE A 25 5.72 -14.54 10.71
CA PHE A 25 6.61 -13.60 11.41
C PHE A 25 6.55 -13.86 12.92
N GLN A 26 7.60 -13.47 13.62
CA GLN A 26 7.74 -13.54 15.07
C GLN A 26 6.91 -12.45 15.74
N GLU A 27 6.50 -12.68 16.98
CA GLU A 27 5.64 -11.74 17.71
C GLU A 27 6.31 -10.37 17.90
N GLN A 28 7.62 -10.34 18.17
CA GLN A 28 8.39 -9.09 18.25
C GLN A 28 8.44 -8.29 16.93
N GLU A 29 8.17 -8.91 15.79
CA GLU A 29 8.17 -8.22 14.50
C GLU A 29 6.87 -7.45 14.29
N LEU A 30 5.79 -7.79 15.02
CA LEU A 30 4.52 -7.08 14.94
C LEU A 30 4.62 -5.62 15.37
N GLU A 31 5.54 -5.29 16.28
CA GLU A 31 5.78 -3.91 16.68
C GLU A 31 6.25 -3.03 15.50
N LYS A 32 6.87 -3.65 14.49
CA LYS A 32 7.33 -3.01 13.25
C LYS A 32 6.26 -2.93 12.17
N LEU A 33 5.10 -3.57 12.36
CA LEU A 33 3.99 -3.46 11.42
C LEU A 33 3.45 -2.02 11.49
N GLU A 34 3.63 -1.32 10.38
CA GLU A 34 3.22 0.07 10.19
C GLU A 34 1.75 0.12 9.81
N VAL A 35 1.00 0.98 10.51
CA VAL A 35 -0.39 1.31 10.17
C VAL A 35 -0.36 2.74 9.65
N ALA A 36 -0.43 2.87 8.33
CA ALA A 36 -0.28 4.14 7.63
C ALA A 36 -1.66 4.76 7.37
N ASP A 37 -1.95 5.93 7.95
CA ASP A 37 -3.12 6.76 7.60
C ASP A 37 -2.78 7.86 6.58
N PHE A 38 -1.51 7.93 6.15
CA PHE A 38 -0.97 8.93 5.24
C PHE A 38 -1.24 10.39 5.67
N GLY A 39 -1.45 10.63 6.98
CA GLY A 39 -1.81 11.95 7.52
C GLY A 39 -3.28 12.34 7.30
N LEU A 40 -4.06 11.51 6.61
CA LEU A 40 -5.43 11.80 6.17
C LEU A 40 -6.49 11.57 7.25
N SER A 41 -6.13 10.93 8.37
CA SER A 41 -7.02 10.66 9.51
C SER A 41 -8.25 9.79 9.18
N ARG A 42 -8.22 9.05 8.07
CA ARG A 42 -9.33 8.23 7.57
C ARG A 42 -8.87 6.83 7.16
N LEU A 43 -8.16 6.18 8.09
CA LEU A 43 -7.46 4.92 7.90
C LEU A 43 -8.29 3.87 7.13
N GLU A 44 -9.55 3.62 7.50
CA GLU A 44 -10.36 2.56 6.84
C GLU A 44 -10.63 2.85 5.35
N THR A 45 -10.63 4.12 4.92
CA THR A 45 -10.86 4.51 3.52
C THR A 45 -9.55 4.68 2.77
N GLU A 46 -8.62 5.42 3.35
CA GLU A 46 -7.30 5.69 2.78
C GLU A 46 -6.22 5.37 3.80
N GLY A 47 -5.43 4.35 3.50
CA GLY A 47 -4.45 3.80 4.42
C GLY A 47 -3.85 2.50 3.91
N ALA A 48 -2.83 2.01 4.61
CA ALA A 48 -2.19 0.74 4.31
C ALA A 48 -1.62 0.13 5.60
N GLN A 49 -1.46 -1.19 5.62
CA GLN A 49 -0.78 -1.88 6.72
C GLN A 49 0.40 -2.65 6.16
N ILE A 50 1.59 -2.26 6.60
CA ILE A 50 2.84 -2.59 5.93
C ILE A 50 3.76 -3.31 6.91
N PHE A 51 4.18 -4.51 6.55
CA PHE A 51 5.15 -5.29 7.28
C PHE A 51 6.44 -5.42 6.48
N SER A 52 7.54 -4.83 6.96
CA SER A 52 8.84 -4.95 6.31
C SER A 52 9.51 -6.28 6.66
N LEU A 53 9.68 -7.15 5.66
CA LEU A 53 10.41 -8.43 5.80
C LEU A 53 11.89 -8.16 5.93
N PHE A 54 12.41 -7.28 5.08
CA PHE A 54 13.77 -6.78 5.15
C PHE A 54 13.88 -5.46 4.38
N ASP A 55 14.81 -4.63 4.81
CA ASP A 55 15.23 -3.43 4.11
C ASP A 55 16.75 -3.33 4.17
N THR A 56 17.39 -3.68 3.06
CA THR A 56 18.86 -3.69 2.93
C THR A 56 19.32 -2.48 2.12
N LYS A 57 20.62 -2.38 1.85
CA LYS A 57 21.13 -1.34 0.95
C LYS A 57 20.77 -1.53 -0.53
N ARG A 58 20.21 -2.69 -0.92
CA ARG A 58 20.00 -3.05 -2.33
C ARG A 58 18.60 -3.54 -2.64
N LEU A 59 18.01 -4.28 -1.72
CA LEU A 59 16.70 -4.88 -1.86
C LEU A 59 15.85 -4.58 -0.63
N ALA A 60 14.57 -4.37 -0.88
CA ALA A 60 13.53 -4.31 0.13
C ALA A 60 12.41 -5.29 -0.22
N ALA A 61 11.80 -5.89 0.79
CA ALA A 61 10.60 -6.67 0.63
C ALA A 61 9.62 -6.39 1.77
N ARG A 62 8.36 -6.22 1.41
CA ARG A 62 7.26 -5.91 2.30
C ARG A 62 6.10 -6.86 2.03
N VAL A 63 5.30 -7.09 3.06
CA VAL A 63 3.95 -7.61 2.94
C VAL A 63 3.01 -6.46 3.23
N ILE A 64 2.11 -6.18 2.31
CA ILE A 64 1.10 -5.13 2.45
C ILE A 64 -0.26 -5.81 2.53
N THR A 65 -1.11 -5.31 3.43
CA THR A 65 -2.53 -5.60 3.40
C THR A 65 -3.32 -4.32 3.34
N LEU A 66 -4.41 -4.37 2.57
CA LEU A 66 -5.44 -3.35 2.52
C LEU A 66 -6.75 -3.98 2.98
N PHE A 67 -7.47 -3.29 3.87
CA PHE A 67 -8.82 -3.66 4.30
C PHE A 67 -9.83 -3.51 3.16
N PRO A 68 -11.04 -4.10 3.26
CA PRO A 68 -12.08 -3.95 2.24
C PRO A 68 -12.27 -2.51 1.77
N TYR A 69 -12.16 -2.29 0.45
CA TYR A 69 -12.22 -0.98 -0.21
C TYR A 69 -11.19 0.08 0.26
N GLN A 70 -10.23 -0.29 1.11
CA GLN A 70 -9.17 0.61 1.54
C GLN A 70 -8.24 0.92 0.37
N THR A 71 -7.85 2.19 0.26
CA THR A 71 -7.05 2.73 -0.82
C THR A 71 -5.67 3.14 -0.31
N GLU A 72 -4.61 2.68 -0.95
CA GLU A 72 -3.28 3.26 -0.78
C GLU A 72 -3.14 4.40 -1.81
N PRO A 73 -2.86 5.65 -1.37
CA PRO A 73 -2.92 6.81 -2.25
C PRO A 73 -1.95 6.80 -3.42
N GLU A 74 -2.26 7.60 -4.44
CA GLU A 74 -1.43 7.72 -5.64
C GLU A 74 -0.07 8.33 -5.35
N HIS A 75 0.96 7.58 -5.73
CA HIS A 75 2.36 7.94 -5.55
C HIS A 75 3.22 7.37 -6.68
N TRP A 76 4.48 7.74 -6.68
CA TRP A 76 5.50 7.14 -7.53
C TRP A 76 6.83 7.10 -6.78
N HIS A 77 7.74 6.28 -7.29
CA HIS A 77 9.10 6.23 -6.77
C HIS A 77 10.00 7.08 -7.64
N GLU A 78 10.56 8.16 -7.08
CA GLU A 78 11.55 8.95 -7.82
C GLU A 78 12.74 8.07 -8.19
N PRO A 79 13.15 8.08 -9.48
CA PRO A 79 14.29 7.29 -9.88
C PRO A 79 15.58 7.90 -9.33
N GLU A 80 16.18 7.27 -8.32
CA GLU A 80 17.60 7.48 -8.01
C GLU A 80 18.45 6.51 -8.82
N GLY A 81 19.35 7.03 -9.66
CA GLY A 81 20.18 6.20 -10.53
C GLY A 81 19.32 5.43 -11.55
N THR A 82 19.31 4.09 -11.49
CA THR A 82 18.43 3.27 -12.33
C THR A 82 16.97 3.32 -11.90
N GLY A 83 16.68 3.86 -10.72
CA GLY A 83 15.35 3.96 -10.13
C GLY A 83 14.85 2.69 -9.47
N LYS A 84 13.77 2.83 -8.67
CA LYS A 84 13.12 1.73 -7.96
C LYS A 84 12.19 0.98 -8.91
N GLU A 85 12.56 -0.26 -9.22
CA GLU A 85 11.64 -1.21 -9.83
C GLU A 85 10.92 -1.93 -8.70
N GLU A 86 9.60 -2.06 -8.80
CA GLU A 86 8.79 -2.70 -7.77
C GLU A 86 7.86 -3.75 -8.36
N THR A 87 7.93 -4.94 -7.80
CA THR A 87 7.12 -6.08 -8.19
C THR A 87 6.11 -6.40 -7.10
N PHE A 88 4.85 -6.48 -7.48
CA PHE A 88 3.74 -6.87 -6.63
C PHE A 88 3.29 -8.28 -6.96
N ARG A 89 3.05 -9.10 -5.93
CA ARG A 89 2.48 -10.45 -6.09
C ARG A 89 1.37 -10.68 -5.08
N VAL A 90 0.16 -10.94 -5.56
CA VAL A 90 -1.00 -11.14 -4.69
C VAL A 90 -0.96 -12.52 -4.05
N ILE A 91 -1.19 -12.57 -2.74
CA ILE A 91 -1.21 -13.79 -1.92
C ILE A 91 -2.67 -14.20 -1.66
N ALA A 92 -3.51 -13.25 -1.27
CA ALA A 92 -4.92 -13.46 -0.94
C ALA A 92 -5.75 -12.22 -1.31
N GLY A 93 -7.04 -12.42 -1.60
CA GLY A 93 -7.96 -11.34 -1.95
C GLY A 93 -7.81 -10.84 -3.40
N THR A 94 -8.26 -9.61 -3.65
CA THR A 94 -8.16 -8.95 -4.96
C THR A 94 -7.52 -7.57 -4.80
N LEU A 95 -6.43 -7.34 -5.54
CA LEU A 95 -5.77 -6.05 -5.64
C LEU A 95 -6.27 -5.35 -6.91
N LEU A 96 -6.84 -4.17 -6.74
CA LEU A 96 -7.12 -3.26 -7.84
C LEU A 96 -5.95 -2.28 -7.93
N LEU A 97 -5.14 -2.40 -8.96
CA LEU A 97 -4.01 -1.52 -9.22
C LEU A 97 -4.37 -0.57 -10.35
N TYR A 98 -4.07 0.71 -10.16
CA TYR A 98 -4.32 1.74 -11.16
C TYR A 98 -3.00 2.37 -11.58
N VAL A 99 -2.79 2.48 -12.89
CA VAL A 99 -1.57 3.04 -13.49
C VAL A 99 -1.93 4.06 -14.58
N ASP A 100 -0.91 4.73 -15.11
CA ASP A 100 -1.06 5.60 -16.29
C ASP A 100 -1.53 4.78 -17.51
N GLY A 101 -2.55 5.28 -18.22
CA GLY A 101 -3.10 4.63 -19.40
C GLY A 101 -4.51 5.13 -19.74
N GLU A 102 -5.21 4.39 -20.60
CA GLU A 102 -6.62 4.63 -20.90
C GLU A 102 -7.47 4.47 -19.64
N ASP A 103 -8.48 5.32 -19.48
CA ASP A 103 -9.43 5.22 -18.38
C ASP A 103 -10.31 3.98 -18.55
N THR A 104 -9.98 2.95 -17.80
CA THR A 104 -10.70 1.68 -17.75
C THR A 104 -11.27 1.42 -16.35
N LEU A 105 -11.35 2.45 -15.51
CA LEU A 105 -11.81 2.33 -14.14
C LEU A 105 -13.25 1.81 -14.11
N SER A 106 -13.46 0.68 -13.43
CA SER A 106 -14.76 0.01 -13.43
C SER A 106 -15.14 -0.57 -12.08
N ARG A 107 -14.20 -1.18 -11.35
CA ARG A 107 -14.46 -1.86 -10.08
C ARG A 107 -14.17 -0.99 -8.87
N GLY A 108 -13.06 -0.27 -8.89
CA GLY A 108 -12.66 0.52 -7.73
C GLY A 108 -13.45 1.81 -7.59
N LYS A 109 -13.39 2.36 -6.39
CA LYS A 109 -14.11 3.56 -5.98
C LYS A 109 -13.11 4.57 -5.46
N ILE A 110 -12.86 5.62 -6.24
CA ILE A 110 -11.96 6.69 -5.81
C ILE A 110 -12.57 7.37 -4.57
N PRO A 111 -11.79 7.55 -3.48
CA PRO A 111 -12.23 8.30 -2.31
C PRO A 111 -12.69 9.71 -2.69
N GLU A 112 -13.87 10.13 -2.25
CA GLU A 112 -14.48 11.39 -2.68
C GLU A 112 -13.64 12.59 -2.23
N GLU A 113 -13.14 12.54 -0.99
CA GLU A 113 -12.41 13.63 -0.35
C GLU A 113 -11.08 13.96 -1.04
N SER A 114 -10.43 12.96 -1.65
CA SER A 114 -9.16 13.12 -2.39
C SER A 114 -9.29 12.82 -3.88
N ARG A 115 -10.52 12.81 -4.43
CA ARG A 115 -10.80 12.45 -5.83
C ARG A 115 -9.93 13.19 -6.84
N ALA A 116 -9.62 14.46 -6.58
CA ALA A 116 -8.80 15.30 -7.44
C ALA A 116 -7.34 14.84 -7.58
N TYR A 117 -6.85 13.99 -6.68
CA TYR A 117 -5.45 13.56 -6.60
C TYR A 117 -5.20 12.15 -7.12
N TYR A 118 -6.23 11.44 -7.54
CA TYR A 118 -6.09 10.18 -8.25
C TYR A 118 -6.16 10.49 -9.75
N THR A 119 -5.06 10.38 -10.46
CA THR A 119 -4.95 10.71 -11.90
C THR A 119 -4.82 9.46 -12.77
N CYS A 120 -4.26 8.38 -12.24
CA CYS A 120 -4.23 7.07 -12.86
C CYS A 120 -5.63 6.42 -12.85
N ARG A 121 -6.03 5.87 -13.99
CA ARG A 121 -7.36 5.29 -14.22
C ARG A 121 -7.33 3.96 -14.98
N HIS A 122 -6.16 3.53 -15.45
CA HIS A 122 -6.03 2.25 -16.10
C HIS A 122 -6.06 1.13 -15.05
N GLU A 123 -7.18 0.41 -14.98
CA GLU A 123 -7.46 -0.58 -13.95
C GLU A 123 -6.89 -1.96 -14.31
N LEU A 124 -6.03 -2.47 -13.43
CA LEU A 124 -5.53 -3.85 -13.43
C LEU A 124 -6.15 -4.58 -12.24
N VAL A 125 -6.85 -5.68 -12.52
CA VAL A 125 -7.48 -6.53 -11.49
C VAL A 125 -6.61 -7.76 -11.29
N LEU A 126 -6.01 -7.87 -10.09
CA LEU A 126 -5.04 -8.92 -9.77
C LEU A 126 -5.58 -9.81 -8.65
N GLY A 127 -5.63 -11.11 -8.90
CA GLY A 127 -6.01 -12.15 -7.94
C GLY A 127 -4.80 -12.95 -7.43
N PRO A 128 -5.02 -13.91 -6.51
CA PRO A 128 -3.93 -14.69 -5.92
C PRO A 128 -3.06 -15.38 -6.97
N GLY A 129 -1.75 -15.17 -6.89
CA GLY A 129 -0.77 -15.71 -7.83
C GLY A 129 -0.40 -14.79 -8.99
N ASP A 130 -1.21 -13.76 -9.28
CA ASP A 130 -0.88 -12.74 -10.27
C ASP A 130 0.32 -11.91 -9.83
N THR A 131 1.08 -11.41 -10.80
CA THR A 131 2.29 -10.63 -10.58
C THR A 131 2.40 -9.52 -11.60
N VAL A 132 2.78 -8.35 -11.13
CA VAL A 132 3.00 -7.16 -11.96
C VAL A 132 4.27 -6.47 -11.47
N THR A 133 5.05 -5.96 -12.41
CA THR A 133 6.23 -5.16 -12.12
C THR A 133 6.00 -3.76 -12.68
N LEU A 134 6.16 -2.75 -11.83
CA LEU A 134 6.12 -1.36 -12.23
C LEU A 134 7.54 -0.86 -12.48
N GLU A 135 7.71 -0.22 -13.64
CA GLU A 135 8.94 0.50 -13.95
C GLU A 135 9.13 1.71 -13.01
N PRO A 136 10.37 2.14 -12.78
CA PRO A 136 10.66 3.33 -11.98
C PRO A 136 9.92 4.59 -12.46
N GLY A 137 9.49 5.42 -11.51
CA GLY A 137 8.83 6.70 -11.79
C GLY A 137 7.39 6.60 -12.30
N LYS A 138 6.81 5.40 -12.41
CA LYS A 138 5.41 5.24 -12.80
C LYS A 138 4.49 5.53 -11.64
N LYS A 139 3.54 6.44 -11.85
CA LYS A 139 2.46 6.69 -10.90
C LYS A 139 1.56 5.48 -10.79
N HIS A 140 1.15 5.21 -9.57
CA HIS A 140 0.21 4.15 -9.29
C HIS A 140 -0.49 4.35 -7.95
N TRP A 141 -1.64 3.70 -7.80
CA TRP A 141 -2.34 3.55 -6.53
C TRP A 141 -3.00 2.18 -6.46
N PHE A 142 -3.36 1.77 -5.24
CA PHE A 142 -3.95 0.47 -4.96
C PHE A 142 -5.28 0.62 -4.25
N GLN A 143 -6.18 -0.33 -4.46
CA GLN A 143 -7.37 -0.50 -3.65
C GLN A 143 -7.67 -1.99 -3.46
N ALA A 144 -8.13 -2.37 -2.27
CA ALA A 144 -8.69 -3.70 -2.05
C ALA A 144 -10.05 -3.84 -2.73
N GLY A 145 -10.39 -5.06 -3.16
CA GLY A 145 -11.77 -5.40 -3.50
C GLY A 145 -12.74 -5.36 -2.30
N GLU A 146 -13.86 -6.06 -2.44
CA GLU A 146 -14.84 -6.26 -1.36
C GLU A 146 -14.25 -7.04 -0.17
N GLU A 147 -13.30 -7.92 -0.44
CA GLU A 147 -12.54 -8.64 0.57
C GLU A 147 -11.17 -7.97 0.78
N PRO A 148 -10.56 -8.09 1.99
CA PRO A 148 -9.20 -7.61 2.19
C PRO A 148 -8.23 -8.31 1.25
N VAL A 149 -7.14 -7.61 0.92
CA VAL A 149 -6.07 -8.15 0.08
C VAL A 149 -4.77 -8.21 0.86
N VAL A 150 -3.96 -9.24 0.59
CA VAL A 150 -2.60 -9.37 1.09
C VAL A 150 -1.68 -9.64 -0.11
N PHE A 151 -0.62 -8.86 -0.24
CA PHE A 151 0.31 -8.98 -1.35
C PHE A 151 1.75 -8.68 -0.92
N TYR A 152 2.71 -9.27 -1.63
CA TYR A 152 4.11 -8.91 -1.52
C TYR A 152 4.38 -7.66 -2.35
N SER A 153 5.22 -6.78 -1.81
CA SER A 153 5.94 -5.73 -2.53
C SER A 153 7.43 -6.08 -2.45
N MET A 154 8.10 -6.19 -3.59
CA MET A 154 9.51 -6.52 -3.68
C MET A 154 10.18 -5.52 -4.59
N SER A 155 11.21 -4.84 -4.12
CA SER A 155 11.81 -3.75 -4.88
C SER A 155 13.32 -3.70 -4.72
N THR A 156 13.97 -2.99 -5.65
CA THR A 156 15.28 -2.41 -5.34
C THR A 156 15.12 -1.37 -4.22
N THR A 157 16.13 -1.22 -3.37
CA THR A 157 16.07 -0.21 -2.30
C THR A 157 16.22 1.18 -2.89
N ALA A 158 15.14 1.95 -2.84
CA ALA A 158 15.17 3.41 -2.83
C ALA A 158 14.62 3.89 -1.48
N SER A 159 14.86 5.16 -1.15
CA SER A 159 14.32 5.73 0.09
C SER A 159 12.83 6.05 -0.07
N ASP A 160 11.96 5.14 0.39
CA ASP A 160 10.49 5.32 0.42
C ASP A 160 10.06 6.61 1.13
N ALA A 161 10.89 7.14 2.04
CA ALA A 161 10.64 8.40 2.74
C ALA A 161 10.58 9.63 1.80
N ARG A 162 10.97 9.46 0.53
CA ARG A 162 10.96 10.50 -0.50
C ARG A 162 10.00 10.22 -1.64
N ASP A 163 9.20 9.15 -1.56
CA ASP A 163 8.16 8.90 -2.54
C ASP A 163 7.21 10.10 -2.61
N PRO A 164 7.11 10.77 -3.75
CA PRO A 164 6.16 11.84 -3.87
C PRO A 164 4.76 11.26 -4.05
N PHE A 165 3.79 11.96 -3.48
CA PHE A 165 2.38 11.66 -3.66
C PHE A 165 1.75 12.70 -4.57
N THR A 166 0.71 12.30 -5.31
CA THR A 166 -0.06 13.28 -6.10
C THR A 166 -0.86 14.21 -5.18
N ASP A 167 -1.35 13.73 -4.04
CA ASP A 167 -2.01 14.58 -3.01
C ASP A 167 -0.93 15.28 -2.14
N PRO A 168 -0.79 16.61 -2.21
CA PRO A 168 0.21 17.35 -1.45
C PRO A 168 -0.06 17.40 0.06
N HIS A 169 -1.24 16.97 0.51
CA HIS A 169 -1.58 16.91 1.93
C HIS A 169 -1.14 15.60 2.61
N ILE A 170 -0.66 14.63 1.84
CA ILE A 170 -0.20 13.36 2.38
C ILE A 170 1.05 13.55 3.22
N VAL A 171 1.03 12.94 4.40
CA VAL A 171 2.17 12.82 5.30
C VAL A 171 2.44 11.33 5.51
N ARG A 172 3.52 10.82 4.93
CA ARG A 172 3.83 9.37 4.96
C ARG A 172 3.97 8.83 6.38
N VAL A 173 4.60 9.60 7.27
CA VAL A 173 4.74 9.22 8.68
C VAL A 173 3.43 9.47 9.40
N THR A 174 2.78 8.38 9.82
CA THR A 174 1.55 8.45 10.61
C THR A 174 1.82 9.05 11.98
N GLN A 175 0.98 10.03 12.34
CA GLN A 175 1.01 10.66 13.65
C GLN A 175 -0.06 10.05 14.56
N ILE A 176 0.37 9.68 15.76
CA ILE A 176 -0.48 9.00 16.76
C ILE A 176 -0.87 9.99 17.85
N THR A 177 -2.17 10.06 18.12
CA THR A 177 -2.74 10.79 19.26
C THR A 177 -3.25 9.79 20.31
N GLU A 178 -3.44 10.25 21.55
CA GLU A 178 -3.92 9.41 22.66
C GLU A 178 -5.30 8.79 22.37
#